data_AF-A0A9P8HUK5-F1
#
_entry.id   AF-A0A9P8HUK5-F1
#
_cell.length_a   1.000
_cell.length_b   1.000
_cell.length_c   1.000
_cell.angle_alpha   90.00
_cell.angle_beta   90.00
_cell.angle_gamma   90.00
#
_symmetry.space_group_name_H-M   'P 1'
#
loop_
_entity.id
_entity.type
_entity.pdbx_description
1 polymer ?
#
loop_
_entity_poly.entity_id
_entity_poly.type
_entity_poly.pdbx_seq_one_letter_code
_entity_poly.pdbx_strand_id
1 'polypeptide(L)'
;MDETLTLSKFDKLVNFSLVLYDENQETVQHVDGELEFQFLLTSALVKKPVLGPPSSEKNAEVNGDKADGSDISTKGFEIGPIGNDHFVIANKFCYARPHLMLLTCDGYRRQYEPLDEAGLEAAQTVLLSMSQDFVAFYNCGQDGGCSRLHKHMQLIPKPPHSFADFLDNEASSSSPPKVPFHWFYQRIDVANTDAKGLTEVYTNLLQQATAVGQGLAQHADSAPPVDSPSREITHFVAIGFFSFIHHQIKSDTRNEDFEAMASRAFFDPVVALRAAPLLTSTCSLWFAWDQHFFLHLFNKPEIRSKSNELLPTYFGYFFRGGVTRVLVLLSLTVSSTLATCLVNHDSHWANGSLRWYTAGMVLAASHLAFVPAIAPKVQAVIEDTSKGQSTNDLDSWLTIHAWRGLTVDLAAWACFVVATVRNIQSS
;
A
#
# COMPACT_ATOMS: atom_id res chain seq x y z
N MET A 1 11.13 4.94 -11.39
CA MET A 1 10.37 3.90 -10.67
C MET A 1 10.25 2.70 -11.60
N ASP A 2 10.42 1.46 -11.14
CA ASP A 2 10.28 0.28 -12.03
C ASP A 2 8.80 -0.12 -12.14
N GLU A 3 8.26 -0.14 -13.36
CA GLU A 3 6.87 -0.51 -13.61
C GLU A 3 6.58 -1.95 -13.17
N THR A 4 7.50 -2.89 -13.42
CA THR A 4 7.30 -4.30 -13.10
C THR A 4 7.18 -4.48 -11.58
N LEU A 5 8.07 -3.84 -10.83
CA LEU A 5 8.00 -3.79 -9.37
C LEU A 5 6.74 -3.08 -8.87
N THR A 6 6.32 -1.99 -9.52
CA THR A 6 5.11 -1.23 -9.16
C THR A 6 3.87 -2.09 -9.31
N LEU A 7 3.72 -2.76 -10.45
CA LEU A 7 2.61 -3.68 -10.71
C LEU A 7 2.64 -4.87 -9.74
N SER A 8 3.82 -5.46 -9.51
CA SER A 8 3.97 -6.57 -8.56
C SER A 8 3.58 -6.18 -7.13
N LYS A 9 3.93 -4.97 -6.67
CA LYS A 9 3.51 -4.45 -5.37
C LYS A 9 2.00 -4.23 -5.33
N PHE A 10 1.44 -3.60 -6.36
CA PHE A 10 0.01 -3.38 -6.47
C PHE A 10 -0.78 -4.70 -6.41
N ASP A 11 -0.36 -5.70 -7.19
CA ASP A 11 -1.00 -7.03 -7.21
C ASP A 11 -0.93 -7.74 -5.87
N LYS A 12 0.19 -7.59 -5.13
CA LYS A 12 0.27 -8.11 -3.77
C LYS A 12 -0.78 -7.47 -2.87
N LEU A 13 -0.99 -6.15 -2.97
CA LEU A 13 -2.01 -5.45 -2.19
C LEU A 13 -3.43 -5.89 -2.55
N VAL A 14 -3.70 -6.15 -3.84
CA VAL A 14 -4.96 -6.74 -4.31
C VAL A 14 -5.14 -8.15 -3.75
N ASN A 15 -4.12 -9.01 -3.86
CA ASN A 15 -4.14 -10.38 -3.37
C ASN A 15 -4.35 -10.46 -1.84
N PHE A 16 -3.83 -9.49 -1.09
CA PHE A 16 -4.08 -9.37 0.35
C PHE A 16 -5.42 -8.70 0.70
N SER A 17 -6.24 -8.34 -0.30
CA SER A 17 -7.51 -7.62 -0.14
C SER A 17 -7.36 -6.28 0.60
N LEU A 18 -6.16 -5.69 0.56
CA LEU A 18 -5.89 -4.36 1.10
C LEU A 18 -6.33 -3.29 0.10
N VAL A 19 -6.03 -3.52 -1.18
CA VAL A 19 -6.57 -2.78 -2.33
C VAL A 19 -7.73 -3.56 -2.91
N LEU A 20 -8.85 -2.87 -3.14
CA LEU A 20 -10.04 -3.45 -3.75
C LEU A 20 -9.99 -3.21 -5.24
N TYR A 21 -9.78 -4.28 -6.00
CA TYR A 21 -9.83 -4.31 -7.46
C TYR A 21 -10.81 -5.40 -7.88
N ASP A 22 -11.66 -5.09 -8.86
CA ASP A 22 -12.55 -6.05 -9.48
C ASP A 22 -11.91 -6.54 -10.79
N GLU A 23 -11.67 -7.84 -10.91
CA GLU A 23 -11.13 -8.42 -12.16
C GLU A 23 -12.22 -8.68 -13.21
N ASN A 24 -13.49 -8.69 -12.80
CA ASN A 24 -14.64 -9.01 -13.65
C ASN A 24 -15.44 -7.75 -14.04
N GLN A 25 -14.75 -6.62 -14.19
CA GLN A 25 -15.39 -5.36 -14.55
C GLN A 25 -16.00 -5.44 -15.94
N GLU A 26 -17.18 -4.85 -16.09
CA GLU A 26 -17.84 -4.69 -17.38
C GLU A 26 -17.61 -3.27 -17.88
N THR A 27 -17.15 -3.14 -19.13
CA THR A 27 -17.06 -1.85 -19.81
C THR A 27 -18.16 -1.77 -20.86
N VAL A 28 -19.07 -0.82 -20.69
CA VAL A 28 -20.13 -0.52 -21.65
C VAL A 28 -19.73 0.76 -22.39
N GLN A 29 -19.56 0.66 -23.70
CA GLN A 29 -19.29 1.80 -24.56
C GLN A 29 -20.58 2.44 -25.06
N HIS A 30 -20.61 3.77 -25.13
CA HIS A 30 -21.71 4.53 -25.68
C HIS A 30 -21.18 5.73 -26.46
N VAL A 31 -21.65 5.91 -27.69
CA VAL A 31 -21.26 7.05 -28.51
C VAL A 31 -22.43 8.04 -28.56
N ASP A 32 -22.18 9.28 -28.16
CA ASP A 32 -23.10 10.41 -28.31
C ASP A 32 -22.42 11.54 -29.09
N GLY A 33 -22.86 11.74 -30.33
CA GLY A 33 -22.23 12.67 -31.26
C GLY A 33 -20.78 12.30 -31.59
N GLU A 34 -19.85 13.21 -31.32
CA GLU A 34 -18.40 13.03 -31.50
C GLU A 34 -17.72 12.44 -30.25
N LEU A 35 -18.48 12.12 -29.19
CA LEU A 35 -17.95 11.66 -27.90
C LEU A 35 -18.20 10.18 -27.68
N GLU A 36 -17.14 9.46 -27.35
CA GLU A 36 -17.21 8.09 -26.86
C GLU A 36 -17.13 8.09 -25.33
N PHE A 37 -18.17 7.54 -24.70
CA PHE A 37 -18.28 7.34 -23.27
C PHE A 37 -17.99 5.88 -22.93
N GLN A 38 -17.21 5.67 -21.86
CA GLN A 38 -16.95 4.35 -21.29
C GLN A 38 -17.56 4.30 -19.89
N PHE A 39 -18.59 3.46 -19.73
CA PHE A 39 -19.19 3.16 -18.44
C PHE A 39 -18.55 1.90 -17.87
N LEU A 40 -17.79 2.07 -16.80
CA LEU A 40 -17.10 1.00 -16.13
C LEU A 40 -17.89 0.55 -14.90
N LEU A 41 -18.46 -0.66 -14.95
CA LEU A 41 -19.20 -1.27 -13.85
C LEU A 41 -18.23 -2.09 -13.01
N THR A 42 -18.02 -1.67 -11.76
CA THR A 42 -17.06 -2.29 -10.84
C THR A 42 -17.62 -2.44 -9.44
N SER A 43 -17.42 -3.62 -8.83
CA SER A 43 -17.76 -3.87 -7.43
C SER A 43 -16.76 -3.26 -6.44
N ALA A 44 -15.57 -2.85 -6.91
CA ALA A 44 -14.50 -2.29 -6.09
C ALA A 44 -14.90 -1.00 -5.35
N LEU A 45 -15.84 -0.24 -5.94
CA LEU A 45 -16.31 1.04 -5.39
C LEU A 45 -17.50 0.89 -4.43
N VAL A 46 -18.15 -0.27 -4.37
CA VAL A 46 -19.33 -0.49 -3.49
C VAL A 46 -18.99 -0.30 -2.02
N LYS A 47 -17.76 -0.66 -1.63
CA LYS A 47 -17.25 -0.51 -0.25
C LYS A 47 -16.67 0.87 0.03
N LYS A 48 -16.67 1.79 -0.95
CA LYS A 48 -16.16 3.15 -0.74
C LYS A 48 -17.14 3.90 0.18
N PRO A 49 -16.68 4.47 1.31
CA PRO A 49 -17.55 5.24 2.19
C PRO A 49 -18.16 6.41 1.43
N VAL A 50 -19.49 6.52 1.43
CA VAL A 50 -20.19 7.68 0.89
C VAL A 50 -20.19 8.77 1.96
N LEU A 51 -19.82 10.00 1.58
CA LEU A 51 -19.95 11.17 2.45
C LEU A 51 -21.44 11.46 2.68
N GLY A 52 -22.03 10.83 3.70
CA GLY A 52 -23.36 11.15 4.19
C GLY A 52 -23.34 12.34 5.18
N PRO A 53 -24.51 12.94 5.49
CA PRO A 53 -24.61 13.87 6.63
C PRO A 53 -24.10 13.17 7.90
N PRO A 54 -23.60 13.89 8.91
CA PRO A 54 -22.88 13.31 10.04
C PRO A 54 -23.81 12.41 10.87
N SER A 55 -23.96 11.17 10.44
CA SER A 55 -24.49 10.09 11.25
C SER A 55 -23.39 9.73 12.24
N SER A 56 -23.80 9.56 13.48
CA SER A 56 -23.00 9.22 14.65
C SER A 56 -22.43 7.80 14.62
N GLU A 57 -21.94 7.36 13.45
CA GLU A 57 -21.08 6.20 13.29
C GLU A 57 -19.68 6.69 12.94
N LYS A 58 -18.92 7.04 13.99
CA LYS A 58 -17.47 6.98 13.90
C LYS A 58 -17.09 5.52 13.66
N ASN A 59 -17.09 5.09 12.40
CA ASN A 59 -16.18 4.04 11.99
C ASN A 59 -14.79 4.58 12.30
N ALA A 60 -14.24 4.11 13.41
CA ALA A 60 -12.90 4.45 13.84
C ALA A 60 -11.93 3.94 12.77
N GLU A 61 -11.65 4.77 11.77
CA GLU A 61 -10.32 4.81 11.18
C GLU A 61 -9.39 5.05 12.37
N VAL A 62 -8.68 4.00 12.79
CA VAL A 62 -7.75 4.06 13.91
C VAL A 62 -6.79 5.21 13.64
N ASN A 63 -6.82 6.23 14.50
CA ASN A 63 -6.07 7.49 14.41
C ASN A 63 -4.53 7.33 14.36
N GLY A 64 -3.99 6.14 14.11
CA GLY A 64 -2.56 5.82 14.07
C GLY A 64 -1.98 5.47 12.69
N ASP A 65 -2.78 5.45 11.62
CA ASP A 65 -2.32 5.04 10.28
C ASP A 65 -2.16 6.21 9.28
N LYS A 66 -2.49 7.44 9.70
CA LYS A 66 -2.33 8.64 8.88
C LYS A 66 -1.08 9.40 9.29
N ALA A 67 -0.29 9.82 8.32
CA ALA A 67 0.82 10.75 8.55
C ALA A 67 0.28 12.08 9.10
N ASP A 68 1.14 12.81 9.81
CA ASP A 68 0.76 14.11 10.37
C ASP A 68 0.25 15.06 9.26
N GLY A 69 -0.84 15.78 9.53
CA GLY A 69 -1.52 16.65 8.57
C GLY A 69 -2.36 15.95 7.47
N SER A 70 -2.17 14.64 7.23
CA SER A 70 -2.83 13.87 6.16
C SER A 70 -4.18 13.29 6.57
N ASP A 71 -5.20 13.44 5.72
CA ASP A 71 -6.49 12.74 5.86
C ASP A 71 -6.53 11.40 5.10
N ILE A 72 -5.45 11.06 4.39
CA ILE A 72 -5.25 9.83 3.63
C ILE A 72 -4.42 8.84 4.47
N SER A 73 -4.91 7.61 4.60
CA SER A 73 -4.17 6.50 5.20
C SER A 73 -3.20 5.93 4.17
N THR A 74 -1.91 6.08 4.39
CA THR A 74 -0.85 5.69 3.45
C THR A 74 -0.14 4.40 3.86
N LYS A 75 -0.16 4.09 5.16
CA LYS A 75 0.56 2.96 5.75
C LYS A 75 0.10 1.62 5.18
N GLY A 76 1.05 0.88 4.62
CA GLY A 76 0.82 -0.44 4.01
C GLY A 76 0.35 -0.37 2.55
N PHE A 77 0.28 0.81 1.94
CA PHE A 77 -0.08 1.02 0.54
C PHE A 77 1.09 1.55 -0.30
N GLU A 78 2.27 1.72 0.29
CA GLU A 78 3.41 2.38 -0.33
C GLU A 78 4.01 1.58 -1.49
N ILE A 79 4.12 2.26 -2.64
CA ILE A 79 4.85 1.76 -3.80
C ILE A 79 6.31 2.21 -3.73
N GLY A 80 6.55 3.49 -3.45
CA GLY A 80 7.91 4.01 -3.26
C GLY A 80 8.00 5.54 -3.33
N PRO A 81 9.16 6.10 -2.94
CA PRO A 81 9.41 7.54 -3.00
C PRO A 81 9.62 8.03 -4.45
N ILE A 82 9.34 9.31 -4.68
CA ILE A 82 9.63 10.05 -5.91
C ILE A 82 10.34 11.34 -5.51
N GLY A 83 11.66 11.38 -5.72
CA GLY A 83 12.49 12.44 -5.18
C GLY A 83 12.44 12.47 -3.65
N ASN A 84 12.52 13.68 -3.08
CA ASN A 84 12.49 13.89 -1.63
C ASN A 84 11.11 14.32 -1.10
N ASP A 85 10.30 14.93 -1.97
CA ASP A 85 9.09 15.65 -1.57
C ASP A 85 7.80 14.91 -1.92
N HIS A 86 7.89 13.79 -2.63
CA HIS A 86 6.72 13.01 -3.05
C HIS A 86 6.91 11.51 -2.87
N PHE A 87 5.80 10.80 -2.82
CA PHE A 87 5.77 9.33 -2.81
C PHE A 87 4.51 8.81 -3.48
N VAL A 88 4.57 7.57 -3.96
CA VAL A 88 3.46 6.88 -4.61
C VAL A 88 2.91 5.79 -3.70
N ILE A 89 1.58 5.72 -3.61
CA ILE A 89 0.84 4.64 -2.98
C ILE A 89 -0.15 4.02 -3.97
N ALA A 90 -0.63 2.81 -3.69
CA ALA A 90 -1.77 2.24 -4.37
C ALA A 90 -3.07 2.88 -3.88
N ASN A 91 -3.98 3.18 -4.81
CA ASN A 91 -5.33 3.61 -4.45
C ASN A 91 -6.13 2.42 -3.90
N LYS A 92 -6.62 2.52 -2.66
CA LYS A 92 -7.39 1.47 -1.99
C LYS A 92 -8.68 1.08 -2.72
N PHE A 93 -9.36 2.05 -3.33
CA PHE A 93 -10.62 1.85 -4.05
C PHE A 93 -10.38 2.12 -5.53
N CYS A 94 -9.74 1.15 -6.19
CA CYS A 94 -9.28 1.30 -7.56
C CYS A 94 -10.23 0.67 -8.57
N TYR A 95 -10.33 1.30 -9.74
CA TYR A 95 -10.99 0.72 -10.89
C TYR A 95 -10.00 0.35 -12.01
N ALA A 96 -8.79 0.92 -11.98
CA ALA A 96 -7.71 0.60 -12.92
C ALA A 96 -6.60 -0.23 -12.24
N ARG A 97 -5.84 -0.97 -13.05
CA ARG A 97 -4.69 -1.77 -12.60
C ARG A 97 -3.40 -1.34 -13.31
N PRO A 98 -2.45 -0.69 -12.63
CA PRO A 98 -2.53 -0.18 -11.26
C PRO A 98 -3.18 1.22 -11.21
N HIS A 99 -4.03 1.48 -10.21
CA HIS A 99 -4.47 2.85 -9.88
C HIS A 99 -3.63 3.36 -8.72
N LEU A 100 -2.88 4.41 -8.98
CA LEU A 100 -1.88 4.97 -8.06
C LEU A 100 -2.29 6.36 -7.59
N MET A 101 -1.75 6.77 -6.45
CA MET A 101 -1.83 8.13 -5.95
C MET A 101 -0.40 8.63 -5.69
N LEU A 102 -0.04 9.78 -6.24
CA LEU A 102 1.22 10.49 -6.01
C LEU A 102 0.94 11.63 -5.02
N LEU A 103 1.46 11.50 -3.80
CA LEU A 103 1.20 12.40 -2.68
C LEU A 103 2.45 13.23 -2.37
N THR A 104 2.22 14.43 -1.82
CA THR A 104 3.27 15.19 -1.13
C THR A 104 3.70 14.49 0.15
N CYS A 105 4.99 14.54 0.49
CA CYS A 105 5.50 14.07 1.79
C CYS A 105 4.93 14.90 2.95
N ASP A 106 4.72 16.20 2.73
CA ASP A 106 4.07 17.10 3.68
C ASP A 106 2.54 16.92 3.65
N GLY A 107 2.00 16.26 4.69
CA GLY A 107 0.57 16.03 4.85
C GLY A 107 -0.29 17.30 4.96
N TYR A 108 0.31 18.46 5.24
CA TYR A 108 -0.41 19.72 5.38
C TYR A 108 -0.70 20.41 4.05
N ARG A 109 -0.07 19.99 2.95
CA ARG A 109 -0.37 20.51 1.60
C ARG A 109 -1.80 20.14 1.21
N ARG A 110 -2.55 21.11 0.69
CA ARG A 110 -3.98 20.95 0.44
C ARG A 110 -4.33 20.74 -1.02
N GLN A 111 -5.41 19.99 -1.23
CA GLN A 111 -5.93 19.61 -2.53
C GLN A 111 -6.57 20.78 -3.31
N TYR A 112 -6.75 21.95 -2.69
CA TYR A 112 -7.15 23.18 -3.36
C TYR A 112 -5.95 24.07 -3.74
N GLU A 113 -4.73 23.66 -3.40
CA GLU A 113 -3.52 24.39 -3.80
C GLU A 113 -3.12 24.02 -5.23
N PRO A 114 -2.78 24.99 -6.10
CA PRO A 114 -2.30 24.71 -7.44
C PRO A 114 -1.09 23.75 -7.45
N LEU A 115 -0.93 22.98 -8.52
CA LEU A 115 0.29 22.19 -8.73
C LEU A 115 1.50 23.12 -8.80
N ASP A 116 2.53 22.81 -8.03
CA ASP A 116 3.81 23.51 -8.03
C ASP A 116 4.84 22.76 -8.89
N GLU A 117 6.01 23.35 -9.07
CA GLU A 117 7.09 22.80 -9.89
C GLU A 117 7.48 21.39 -9.43
N ALA A 118 7.62 21.19 -8.11
CA ALA A 118 7.94 19.89 -7.52
C ALA A 118 6.86 18.83 -7.80
N GLY A 119 5.57 19.21 -7.74
CA GLY A 119 4.48 18.31 -8.09
C GLY A 119 4.51 17.89 -9.57
N LEU A 120 4.76 18.83 -10.48
CA LEU A 120 4.85 18.55 -11.92
C LEU A 120 6.08 17.73 -12.28
N GLU A 121 7.23 18.01 -11.66
CA GLU A 121 8.45 17.20 -11.79
C GLU A 121 8.23 15.76 -11.30
N ALA A 122 7.55 15.59 -10.17
CA ALA A 122 7.23 14.27 -9.63
C ALA A 122 6.30 13.49 -10.56
N ALA A 123 5.25 14.13 -11.09
CA ALA A 123 4.37 13.50 -12.08
C ALA A 123 5.17 13.08 -13.33
N GLN A 124 6.03 13.98 -13.83
CA GLN A 124 6.87 13.71 -14.99
C GLN A 124 7.83 12.55 -14.77
N THR A 125 8.48 12.50 -13.61
CA THR A 125 9.40 11.43 -13.23
C THR A 125 8.68 10.08 -13.21
N VAL A 126 7.47 10.01 -12.63
CA VAL A 126 6.71 8.76 -12.57
C VAL A 126 6.34 8.31 -13.98
N LEU A 127 5.69 9.18 -14.73
CA LEU A 127 5.12 8.84 -16.01
C LEU A 127 6.21 8.54 -17.08
N LEU A 128 7.38 9.21 -17.07
CA LEU A 128 8.51 8.88 -17.95
C LEU A 128 9.19 7.55 -17.59
N SER A 129 8.99 7.06 -16.36
CA SER A 129 9.58 5.79 -15.91
C SER A 129 8.72 4.56 -16.19
N MET A 130 7.49 4.74 -16.68
CA MET A 130 6.59 3.65 -17.07
C MET A 130 6.80 3.31 -18.56
N SER A 131 6.74 2.02 -18.87
CA SER A 131 6.82 1.48 -20.23
C SER A 131 5.48 1.53 -20.97
N GLN A 132 4.36 1.42 -20.26
CA GLN A 132 3.02 1.69 -20.81
C GLN A 132 2.62 3.16 -20.61
N ASP A 133 1.69 3.64 -21.43
CA ASP A 133 1.16 5.00 -21.29
C ASP A 133 0.27 5.12 -20.04
N PHE A 134 0.48 6.18 -19.27
CA PHE A 134 -0.31 6.55 -18.11
C PHE A 134 -0.90 7.95 -18.28
N VAL A 135 -2.03 8.17 -17.60
CA VAL A 135 -2.60 9.50 -17.39
C VAL A 135 -2.47 9.83 -15.91
N ALA A 136 -1.85 10.98 -15.61
CA ALA A 136 -1.94 11.61 -14.31
C ALA A 136 -3.08 12.63 -14.31
N PHE A 137 -3.84 12.72 -13.22
CA PHE A 137 -4.88 13.73 -13.09
C PHE A 137 -4.98 14.26 -11.67
N TYR A 138 -5.42 15.51 -11.57
CA TYR A 138 -5.50 16.31 -10.35
C TYR A 138 -6.88 16.93 -10.22
N ASN A 139 -7.58 16.54 -9.16
CA ASN A 139 -8.91 17.04 -8.81
C ASN A 139 -8.74 18.18 -7.81
N CYS A 140 -8.70 19.44 -8.25
CA CYS A 140 -8.42 20.59 -7.40
C CYS A 140 -9.70 21.13 -6.74
N GLY A 141 -9.73 21.09 -5.40
CA GLY A 141 -10.85 21.57 -4.59
C GLY A 141 -12.15 20.76 -4.72
N GLN A 142 -13.19 21.21 -4.02
CA GLN A 142 -14.45 20.49 -3.87
C GLN A 142 -15.15 20.24 -5.22
N ASP A 143 -15.31 21.29 -6.03
CA ASP A 143 -16.00 21.19 -7.33
C ASP A 143 -15.15 20.49 -8.40
N GLY A 144 -13.83 20.37 -8.18
CA GLY A 144 -12.96 19.50 -8.96
C GLY A 144 -13.16 18.00 -8.67
N GLY A 145 -14.05 17.65 -7.73
CA GLY A 145 -14.35 16.27 -7.34
C GLY A 145 -13.29 15.68 -6.40
N CYS A 146 -12.63 16.50 -5.58
CA CYS A 146 -11.71 15.98 -4.59
C CYS A 146 -12.48 15.21 -3.50
N SER A 147 -11.96 14.04 -3.11
CA SER A 147 -12.53 13.24 -2.01
C SER A 147 -11.70 13.29 -0.72
N ARG A 148 -10.50 13.87 -0.81
CA ARG A 148 -9.49 13.96 0.26
C ARG A 148 -8.79 15.30 0.19
N LEU A 149 -8.34 15.81 1.33
CA LEU A 149 -7.77 17.14 1.49
C LEU A 149 -6.25 17.18 1.34
N HIS A 150 -5.53 16.12 1.70
CA HIS A 150 -4.08 16.04 1.49
C HIS A 150 -3.79 16.02 -0.02
N LYS A 151 -2.90 16.92 -0.48
CA LYS A 151 -2.54 17.12 -1.88
C LYS A 151 -2.03 15.84 -2.53
N HIS A 152 -2.69 15.42 -3.60
CA HIS A 152 -2.34 14.23 -4.36
C HIS A 152 -2.81 14.31 -5.82
N MET A 153 -2.01 13.72 -6.71
CA MET A 153 -2.41 13.36 -8.06
C MET A 153 -2.77 11.88 -8.12
N GLN A 154 -3.61 11.50 -9.08
CA GLN A 154 -3.93 10.11 -9.34
C GLN A 154 -3.33 9.70 -10.68
N LEU A 155 -2.86 8.45 -10.78
CA LEU A 155 -2.32 7.91 -12.01
C LEU A 155 -2.98 6.57 -12.34
N ILE A 156 -3.35 6.41 -13.61
CA ILE A 156 -3.93 5.17 -14.14
C ILE A 156 -3.31 4.87 -15.52
N PRO A 157 -3.26 3.59 -15.95
CA PRO A 157 -3.01 3.26 -17.35
C PRO A 157 -3.97 4.06 -18.22
N LYS A 158 -3.46 4.61 -19.32
CA LYS A 158 -4.28 5.36 -20.27
C LYS A 158 -5.35 4.43 -20.85
N PRO A 159 -6.65 4.76 -20.70
CA PRO A 159 -7.72 4.00 -21.34
C PRO A 159 -7.58 4.07 -22.87
N PRO A 160 -7.91 3.00 -23.61
CA PRO A 160 -8.00 3.07 -25.06
C PRO A 160 -9.12 4.04 -25.47
N HIS A 161 -8.96 4.73 -26.61
CA HIS A 161 -9.96 5.68 -27.14
C HIS A 161 -10.28 6.82 -26.15
N SER A 162 -9.26 7.35 -25.50
CA SER A 162 -9.43 8.45 -24.54
C SER A 162 -9.87 9.73 -25.26
N PHE A 163 -10.59 10.59 -24.54
CA PHE A 163 -11.02 11.91 -25.02
C PHE A 163 -9.86 12.76 -25.58
N ALA A 164 -8.65 12.55 -25.06
CA ALA A 164 -7.46 13.29 -25.44
C ALA A 164 -6.64 12.59 -26.54
N ASP A 165 -7.10 11.47 -27.12
CA ASP A 165 -6.34 10.69 -28.11
C ASP A 165 -6.03 11.47 -29.39
N PHE A 166 -6.80 12.52 -29.70
CA PHE A 166 -6.51 13.40 -30.84
C PHE A 166 -5.19 14.18 -30.66
N LEU A 167 -4.67 14.29 -29.43
CA LEU A 167 -3.37 14.90 -29.13
C LEU A 167 -2.18 14.00 -29.52
N ASP A 168 -2.40 12.69 -29.67
CA ASP A 168 -1.37 11.72 -30.04
C ASP A 168 -1.02 11.76 -31.51
N ASN A 169 -2.01 11.99 -32.37
CA ASN A 169 -1.88 11.82 -33.80
C ASN A 169 -1.81 13.18 -34.51
N GLU A 170 -0.65 13.50 -35.08
CA GLU A 170 -0.47 14.72 -35.90
C GLU A 170 -1.49 14.80 -37.06
N ALA A 171 -1.93 13.65 -37.58
CA ALA A 171 -2.90 13.55 -38.67
C ALA A 171 -4.36 13.79 -38.23
N SER A 172 -4.72 13.58 -36.95
CA SER A 172 -6.05 13.89 -36.40
C SER A 172 -6.11 15.26 -35.73
N SER A 173 -5.02 16.03 -35.77
CA SER A 173 -4.90 17.36 -35.15
C SER A 173 -5.83 18.43 -35.75
N SER A 174 -6.65 18.10 -36.74
CA SER A 174 -7.43 19.08 -37.49
C SER A 174 -8.67 19.62 -36.77
N SER A 175 -9.15 18.98 -35.70
CA SER A 175 -10.10 19.62 -34.79
C SER A 175 -10.24 18.89 -33.45
N PRO A 176 -10.15 19.58 -32.30
CA PRO A 176 -10.53 19.00 -31.01
C PRO A 176 -12.02 18.60 -30.99
N PRO A 177 -12.42 17.58 -30.22
CA PRO A 177 -13.81 17.14 -30.11
C PRO A 177 -14.70 18.27 -29.58
N LYS A 178 -15.90 18.39 -30.16
CA LYS A 178 -16.89 19.37 -29.70
C LYS A 178 -17.57 18.85 -28.43
N VAL A 179 -17.43 19.61 -27.35
CA VAL A 179 -17.99 19.28 -26.04
C VAL A 179 -18.86 20.42 -25.50
N PRO A 180 -19.83 20.12 -24.63
CA PRO A 180 -20.68 21.13 -24.01
C PRO A 180 -20.01 21.89 -22.83
N PHE A 181 -18.71 21.70 -22.60
CA PHE A 181 -17.96 22.32 -21.52
C PHE A 181 -16.69 23.00 -22.04
N HIS A 182 -16.20 23.99 -21.30
CA HIS A 182 -14.93 24.63 -21.59
C HIS A 182 -13.76 23.77 -21.12
N TRP A 183 -12.73 23.69 -21.94
CA TRP A 183 -11.50 22.99 -21.63
C TRP A 183 -10.36 23.61 -22.42
N PHE A 184 -9.15 23.46 -21.91
CA PHE A 184 -7.94 24.04 -22.46
C PHE A 184 -6.88 22.98 -22.50
N TYR A 185 -6.11 22.95 -23.59
CA TYR A 185 -5.08 21.95 -23.80
C TYR A 185 -3.87 22.58 -24.46
N GLN A 186 -2.71 22.00 -24.19
CA GLN A 186 -1.48 22.31 -24.90
C GLN A 186 -0.71 21.02 -25.11
N ARG A 187 -0.31 20.76 -26.36
CA ARG A 187 0.59 19.65 -26.67
C ARG A 187 2.00 20.03 -26.24
N ILE A 188 2.65 19.14 -25.51
CA ILE A 188 3.98 19.33 -24.97
C ILE A 188 4.86 18.12 -25.30
N ASP A 189 6.14 18.39 -25.58
CA ASP A 189 7.16 17.34 -25.60
C ASP A 189 7.74 17.21 -24.21
N VAL A 190 7.15 16.31 -23.43
CA VAL A 190 7.48 16.10 -22.03
C VAL A 190 8.93 15.69 -21.84
N ALA A 191 9.51 14.88 -22.74
CA ALA A 191 10.89 14.42 -22.59
C ALA A 191 11.90 15.57 -22.69
N ASN A 192 11.51 16.65 -23.38
CA ASN A 192 12.34 17.83 -23.62
C ASN A 192 11.85 19.09 -22.89
N THR A 193 10.81 18.98 -22.06
CA THR A 193 10.29 20.10 -21.26
C THR A 193 10.70 19.88 -19.81
N ASP A 194 11.43 20.83 -19.22
CA ASP A 194 11.80 20.76 -17.81
C ASP A 194 10.61 21.10 -16.88
N ALA A 195 10.80 20.90 -15.57
CA ALA A 195 9.76 21.15 -14.57
C ALA A 195 9.23 22.60 -14.62
N LYS A 196 10.10 23.56 -14.89
CA LYS A 196 9.74 24.97 -15.03
C LYS A 196 8.86 25.20 -16.25
N GLY A 197 9.22 24.66 -17.42
CA GLY A 197 8.42 24.72 -18.63
C GLY A 197 7.04 24.07 -18.44
N LEU A 198 6.97 22.93 -17.75
CA LEU A 198 5.70 22.31 -17.38
C LEU A 198 4.86 23.22 -16.48
N THR A 199 5.50 23.91 -15.53
CA THR A 199 4.84 24.86 -14.61
C THR A 199 4.30 26.07 -15.35
N GLU A 200 5.03 26.59 -16.34
CA GLU A 200 4.58 27.70 -17.20
C GLU A 200 3.35 27.30 -18.02
N VAL A 201 3.36 26.11 -18.63
CA VAL A 201 2.21 25.57 -19.38
C VAL A 201 1.00 25.39 -18.46
N TYR A 202 1.19 24.75 -17.31
CA TYR A 202 0.13 24.56 -16.31
C TYR A 202 -0.46 25.89 -15.86
N THR A 203 0.38 26.88 -15.53
CA THR A 203 -0.06 28.20 -15.07
C THR A 203 -0.86 28.92 -16.15
N ASN A 204 -0.46 28.82 -17.43
CA ASN A 204 -1.20 29.41 -18.54
C ASN A 204 -2.60 28.78 -18.69
N LEU A 205 -2.68 27.45 -18.70
CA LEU A 205 -3.96 26.72 -18.78
C LEU A 205 -4.86 27.03 -17.58
N LEU A 206 -4.28 27.13 -16.38
CA LEU A 206 -4.97 27.51 -15.15
C LEU A 206 -5.56 28.93 -15.23
N GLN A 207 -4.82 29.89 -15.81
CA GLN A 207 -5.30 31.24 -16.03
C GLN A 207 -6.49 31.27 -17.01
N GLN A 208 -6.42 30.51 -18.11
CA GLN A 208 -7.52 30.39 -19.06
C GLN A 208 -8.78 29.79 -18.41
N ALA A 209 -8.62 28.70 -17.65
CA ALA A 209 -9.71 28.07 -16.91
C ALA A 209 -10.34 29.01 -15.87
N THR A 210 -9.50 29.73 -15.12
CA THR A 210 -9.95 30.68 -14.09
C THR A 210 -10.67 31.88 -14.70
N ALA A 211 -10.23 32.36 -15.87
CA ALA A 211 -10.88 33.47 -16.57
C ALA A 211 -12.31 33.11 -17.01
N VAL A 212 -12.52 31.89 -17.52
CA VAL A 212 -13.86 31.41 -17.91
C VAL A 212 -14.75 31.16 -16.70
N GLY A 213 -14.20 30.58 -15.62
CA GLY A 213 -14.91 30.34 -14.36
C GLY A 213 -15.11 31.59 -13.49
N GLN A 214 -14.67 32.78 -13.93
CA GLN A 214 -14.70 34.04 -13.16
C GLN A 214 -14.00 33.96 -11.78
N GLY A 215 -13.16 32.96 -11.57
CA GLY A 215 -12.52 32.68 -10.27
C GLY A 215 -13.49 32.30 -9.15
N LEU A 216 -14.68 31.79 -9.48
CA LEU A 216 -15.69 31.33 -8.53
C LEU A 216 -15.83 29.80 -8.58
N ALA A 217 -15.91 29.18 -7.41
CA ALA A 217 -16.42 27.82 -7.28
C ALA A 217 -17.89 27.78 -7.74
N GLN A 218 -18.32 26.69 -8.36
CA GLN A 218 -19.67 26.49 -8.90
C GLN A 218 -20.75 26.60 -7.81
N HIS A 219 -20.36 26.45 -6.54
CA HIS A 219 -21.21 26.63 -5.36
C HIS A 219 -20.82 27.80 -4.44
N ALA A 220 -20.06 28.80 -4.91
CA ALA A 220 -19.60 29.92 -4.08
C ALA A 220 -20.73 30.66 -3.35
N ASP A 221 -21.91 30.80 -3.97
CA ASP A 221 -23.08 31.47 -3.37
C ASP A 221 -23.78 30.65 -2.27
N SER A 222 -23.44 29.36 -2.15
CA SER A 222 -24.05 28.42 -1.19
C SER A 222 -23.20 28.20 0.07
N ALA A 223 -21.98 28.74 0.11
CA ALA A 223 -21.06 28.60 1.22
C ALA A 223 -21.44 29.57 2.37
N PRO A 224 -21.36 29.14 3.65
CA PRO A 224 -21.54 30.05 4.77
C PRO A 224 -20.49 31.18 4.71
N PRO A 225 -20.81 32.41 5.14
CA PRO A 225 -19.88 33.53 5.05
C PRO A 225 -18.66 33.26 5.94
N VAL A 226 -17.48 33.11 5.32
CA VAL A 226 -16.20 32.98 6.03
C VAL A 226 -15.50 34.34 6.02
N ASP A 227 -15.02 34.77 7.19
CA ASP A 227 -14.20 35.95 7.40
C ASP A 227 -12.77 35.76 6.82
N SER A 228 -12.63 35.58 5.51
CA SER A 228 -11.40 35.80 4.73
C SER A 228 -11.64 35.48 3.25
N PRO A 229 -11.30 36.37 2.29
CA PRO A 229 -11.46 36.11 0.87
C PRO A 229 -10.26 35.29 0.33
N SER A 230 -9.96 34.12 0.91
CA SER A 230 -9.13 33.15 0.21
C SER A 230 -10.03 32.44 -0.81
N ARG A 231 -10.01 32.95 -2.05
CA ARG A 231 -10.77 32.42 -3.19
C ARG A 231 -10.25 31.01 -3.50
N GLU A 232 -11.03 29.97 -3.19
CA GLU A 232 -10.72 28.60 -3.62
C GLU A 232 -10.95 28.51 -5.12
N ILE A 233 -9.88 28.22 -5.86
CA ILE A 233 -9.97 28.02 -7.30
C ILE A 233 -10.09 26.52 -7.56
N THR A 234 -11.19 26.09 -8.18
CA THR A 234 -11.51 24.69 -8.43
C THR A 234 -11.34 24.34 -9.90
N HIS A 235 -10.60 23.27 -10.21
CA HIS A 235 -10.37 22.82 -11.58
C HIS A 235 -10.06 21.33 -11.63
N PHE A 236 -10.30 20.72 -12.78
CA PHE A 236 -9.79 19.39 -13.10
C PHE A 236 -8.64 19.54 -14.10
N VAL A 237 -7.50 18.92 -13.80
CA VAL A 237 -6.32 18.94 -14.66
C VAL A 237 -5.97 17.49 -14.96
N ALA A 238 -5.97 17.12 -16.23
CA ALA A 238 -5.39 15.86 -16.69
C ALA A 238 -4.08 16.13 -17.43
N ILE A 239 -3.02 15.47 -17.00
CA ILE A 239 -1.70 15.44 -17.61
C ILE A 239 -1.47 14.01 -18.11
N GLY A 240 -1.69 13.78 -19.40
CA GLY A 240 -1.40 12.52 -20.07
C GLY A 240 -0.03 12.55 -20.75
N PHE A 241 0.70 11.44 -20.73
CA PHE A 241 1.90 11.27 -21.55
C PHE A 241 1.60 10.51 -22.83
N PHE A 242 2.29 10.93 -23.88
CA PHE A 242 2.08 10.50 -25.24
C PHE A 242 3.44 10.14 -25.83
N SER A 243 3.78 8.85 -25.87
CA SER A 243 5.06 8.39 -26.38
C SER A 243 4.97 8.13 -27.89
N PHE A 244 5.37 9.11 -28.70
CA PHE A 244 5.69 8.89 -30.12
C PHE A 244 7.13 8.36 -30.32
N ILE A 245 7.89 8.11 -29.24
CA ILE A 245 9.33 7.75 -29.30
C ILE A 245 9.61 6.40 -28.62
N HIS A 246 8.78 5.37 -28.89
CA HIS A 246 9.16 3.99 -28.53
C HIS A 246 9.26 3.03 -29.72
N HIS A 247 8.87 3.44 -30.92
CA HIS A 247 8.97 2.59 -32.11
C HIS A 247 10.21 2.83 -32.98
N GLN A 248 10.93 3.96 -32.83
CA GLN A 248 12.14 4.24 -33.62
C GLN A 248 13.48 4.00 -32.89
N ILE A 249 13.52 3.94 -31.56
CA ILE A 249 14.80 3.79 -30.83
C ILE A 249 15.20 2.31 -30.66
N LYS A 250 14.26 1.36 -30.79
CA LYS A 250 14.54 -0.07 -30.57
C LYS A 250 14.99 -0.85 -31.81
N SER A 251 15.10 -0.20 -32.98
CA SER A 251 15.65 -0.85 -34.18
C SER A 251 17.17 -0.75 -34.29
N ASP A 252 17.84 0.02 -33.43
CA ASP A 252 19.27 0.30 -33.63
C ASP A 252 20.07 0.38 -32.33
N THR A 253 20.02 -0.68 -31.52
CA THR A 253 21.14 -1.11 -30.65
C THR A 253 20.85 -2.49 -30.09
N ARG A 254 21.28 -3.54 -30.81
CA ARG A 254 21.79 -4.75 -30.16
C ARG A 254 23.18 -4.38 -29.63
N ASN A 255 23.46 -4.59 -28.35
CA ASN A 255 24.82 -4.92 -27.92
C ASN A 255 24.89 -5.54 -26.52
N GLU A 256 25.80 -6.51 -26.42
CA GLU A 256 26.00 -7.57 -25.44
C GLU A 256 26.55 -7.16 -24.06
N ASP A 257 26.18 -6.00 -23.51
CA ASP A 257 26.83 -5.47 -22.29
C ASP A 257 25.99 -5.55 -20.99
N PHE A 258 24.77 -6.12 -21.04
CA PHE A 258 23.85 -6.11 -19.89
C PHE A 258 24.10 -7.24 -18.86
N GLU A 259 24.80 -8.32 -19.22
CA GLU A 259 25.09 -9.41 -18.27
C GLU A 259 26.26 -9.10 -17.31
N ALA A 260 27.16 -8.18 -17.66
CA ALA A 260 28.33 -7.89 -16.83
C ALA A 260 28.03 -6.94 -15.66
N MET A 261 27.06 -6.03 -15.80
CA MET A 261 26.81 -4.95 -14.83
C MET A 261 25.83 -5.31 -13.71
N ALA A 262 25.00 -6.35 -13.88
CA ALA A 262 24.09 -6.82 -12.84
C ALA A 262 24.78 -7.60 -11.69
N SER A 263 26.10 -7.80 -11.76
CA SER A 263 26.85 -8.69 -10.86
C SER A 263 27.58 -8.00 -9.70
N ARG A 264 27.43 -6.68 -9.49
CA ARG A 264 28.25 -5.95 -8.50
C ARG A 264 27.47 -5.04 -7.55
N ALA A 265 26.54 -5.63 -6.78
CA ALA A 265 26.14 -5.16 -5.44
C ALA A 265 25.33 -6.23 -4.66
N PHE A 266 26.06 -7.10 -3.93
CA PHE A 266 25.70 -7.82 -2.70
C PHE A 266 24.21 -8.15 -2.40
N PHE A 267 23.67 -9.23 -2.97
CA PHE A 267 22.79 -10.13 -2.21
C PHE A 267 23.56 -11.44 -2.06
N ASP A 268 24.13 -11.68 -0.87
CA ASP A 268 24.73 -12.97 -0.58
C ASP A 268 23.61 -13.91 -0.08
N PRO A 269 23.14 -14.86 -0.92
CA PRO A 269 22.06 -15.77 -0.54
C PRO A 269 22.44 -16.64 0.66
N VAL A 270 23.74 -16.87 0.89
CA VAL A 270 24.24 -17.62 2.04
C VAL A 270 24.13 -16.78 3.31
N VAL A 271 24.45 -15.48 3.26
CA VAL A 271 24.25 -14.57 4.41
C VAL A 271 22.77 -14.43 4.73
N ALA A 272 21.91 -14.29 3.71
CA ALA A 272 20.47 -14.23 3.89
C ALA A 272 19.92 -15.51 4.55
N LEU A 273 20.40 -16.69 4.11
CA LEU A 273 20.03 -17.98 4.70
C LEU A 273 20.44 -18.08 6.18
N ARG A 274 21.65 -17.66 6.54
CA ARG A 274 22.15 -17.66 7.92
C ARG A 274 21.36 -16.75 8.86
N ALA A 275 20.83 -15.64 8.35
CA ALA A 275 20.01 -14.70 9.11
C ALA A 275 18.54 -15.12 9.23
N ALA A 276 18.04 -15.94 8.30
CA ALA A 276 16.63 -16.31 8.23
C ALA A 276 16.06 -16.92 9.52
N PRO A 277 16.72 -17.87 10.21
CA PRO A 277 16.22 -18.42 11.47
C PRO A 277 15.97 -17.37 12.56
N LEU A 278 16.87 -16.40 12.68
CA LEU A 278 16.75 -15.30 13.65
C LEU A 278 15.57 -14.40 13.28
N LEU A 279 15.43 -14.04 12.00
CA LEU A 279 14.35 -13.17 11.53
C LEU A 279 12.98 -13.83 11.74
N THR A 280 12.82 -15.08 11.32
CA THR A 280 11.53 -15.79 11.45
C THR A 280 11.19 -16.11 12.90
N SER A 281 12.19 -16.43 13.74
CA SER A 281 11.98 -16.60 15.19
C SER A 281 11.65 -15.29 15.89
N THR A 282 12.22 -14.16 15.46
CA THR A 282 11.85 -12.82 15.97
C THR A 282 10.39 -12.51 15.66
N CYS A 283 9.93 -12.79 14.43
CA CYS A 283 8.52 -12.64 14.06
C CYS A 283 7.60 -13.53 14.91
N SER A 284 7.98 -14.78 15.19
CA SER A 284 7.21 -15.68 16.06
C SER A 284 7.10 -15.14 17.49
N LEU A 285 8.22 -14.67 18.06
CA LEU A 285 8.26 -14.12 19.42
C LEU A 285 7.46 -12.82 19.54
N TRP A 286 7.60 -11.93 18.54
CA TRP A 286 6.82 -10.70 18.46
C TRP A 286 5.32 -11.00 18.37
N PHE A 287 4.92 -11.93 17.50
CA PHE A 287 3.53 -12.32 17.37
C PHE A 287 2.99 -12.91 18.68
N ALA A 288 3.76 -13.77 19.36
CA ALA A 288 3.37 -14.28 20.67
C ALA A 288 3.15 -13.15 21.70
N TRP A 289 3.99 -12.12 21.70
CA TRP A 289 3.83 -10.96 22.57
C TRP A 289 2.58 -10.15 22.24
N ASP A 290 2.35 -9.85 20.96
CA ASP A 290 1.16 -9.12 20.51
C ASP A 290 -0.13 -9.87 20.85
N GLN A 291 -0.16 -11.19 20.64
CA GLN A 291 -1.30 -12.02 21.02
C GLN A 291 -1.58 -11.90 22.53
N HIS A 292 -0.55 -11.93 23.37
CA HIS A 292 -0.73 -11.76 24.81
C HIS A 292 -1.23 -10.35 25.15
N PHE A 293 -0.60 -9.32 24.57
CA PHE A 293 -0.96 -7.91 24.81
C PHE A 293 -2.41 -7.62 24.46
N PHE A 294 -2.83 -7.91 23.22
CA PHE A 294 -4.18 -7.59 22.75
C PHE A 294 -5.26 -8.41 23.46
N LEU A 295 -5.02 -9.70 23.70
CA LEU A 295 -6.01 -10.55 24.34
C LEU A 295 -6.14 -10.27 25.84
N HIS A 296 -5.07 -9.89 26.53
CA HIS A 296 -5.15 -9.49 27.94
C HIS A 296 -6.06 -8.26 28.14
N LEU A 297 -6.23 -7.40 27.14
CA LEU A 297 -7.13 -6.24 27.24
C LEU A 297 -8.58 -6.66 27.50
N PHE A 298 -9.06 -7.77 26.93
CA PHE A 298 -10.41 -8.31 27.18
C PHE A 298 -10.62 -8.76 28.63
N ASN A 299 -9.53 -8.95 29.38
CA ASN A 299 -9.57 -9.41 30.76
C ASN A 299 -9.47 -8.28 31.80
N LYS A 300 -9.43 -7.01 31.35
CA LYS A 300 -9.44 -5.84 32.25
C LYS A 300 -10.74 -5.78 33.07
N PRO A 301 -10.67 -5.65 34.41
CA PRO A 301 -11.84 -5.76 35.30
C PRO A 301 -13.06 -4.94 34.86
N GLU A 302 -12.81 -3.76 34.29
CA GLU A 302 -13.82 -2.79 33.87
C GLU A 302 -14.64 -3.26 32.67
N ILE A 303 -14.08 -4.14 31.82
CA ILE A 303 -14.72 -4.56 30.57
C ILE A 303 -15.03 -6.06 30.51
N ARG A 304 -14.56 -6.88 31.47
CA ARG A 304 -14.74 -8.34 31.47
C ARG A 304 -16.17 -8.79 31.20
N SER A 305 -17.15 -8.15 31.83
CA SER A 305 -18.57 -8.48 31.62
C SER A 305 -18.99 -8.33 30.17
N LYS A 306 -18.57 -7.26 29.49
CA LYS A 306 -18.85 -7.03 28.07
C LYS A 306 -18.01 -7.94 27.18
N SER A 307 -16.77 -8.22 27.58
CA SER A 307 -15.88 -9.11 26.86
C SER A 307 -16.39 -10.55 26.83
N ASN A 308 -17.05 -11.04 27.88
CA ASN A 308 -17.67 -12.37 27.88
C ASN A 308 -18.66 -12.57 26.72
N GLU A 309 -19.39 -11.52 26.33
CA GLU A 309 -20.34 -11.58 25.20
C GLU A 309 -19.64 -11.60 23.83
N LEU A 310 -18.49 -10.92 23.72
CA LEU A 310 -17.77 -10.75 22.45
C LEU A 310 -16.73 -11.84 22.17
N LEU A 311 -16.15 -12.39 23.24
CA LEU A 311 -14.99 -13.28 23.15
C LEU A 311 -15.22 -14.53 22.30
N PRO A 312 -16.34 -15.26 22.39
CA PRO A 312 -16.52 -16.48 21.61
C PRO A 312 -16.40 -16.24 20.10
N THR A 313 -17.09 -15.21 19.60
CA THR A 313 -17.04 -14.82 18.18
C THR A 313 -15.68 -14.24 17.80
N TYR A 314 -15.15 -13.30 18.59
CA TYR A 314 -13.86 -12.67 18.31
C TYR A 314 -12.73 -13.72 18.27
N PHE A 315 -12.67 -14.58 19.28
CA PHE A 315 -11.63 -15.59 19.44
C PHE A 315 -11.72 -16.66 18.35
N GLY A 316 -12.92 -16.99 17.86
CA GLY A 316 -13.11 -17.86 16.70
C GLY A 316 -12.42 -17.32 15.43
N TYR A 317 -12.62 -16.04 15.10
CA TYR A 317 -11.95 -15.40 13.96
C TYR A 317 -10.45 -15.23 14.18
N PHE A 318 -10.08 -14.72 15.36
CA PHE A 318 -8.69 -14.47 15.73
C PHE A 318 -7.87 -15.76 15.71
N PHE A 319 -8.35 -16.84 16.33
CA PHE A 319 -7.59 -18.07 16.49
C PHE A 319 -7.40 -18.79 15.16
N ARG A 320 -8.42 -18.80 14.28
CA ARG A 320 -8.29 -19.38 12.93
C ARG A 320 -7.19 -18.69 12.12
N GLY A 321 -7.16 -17.37 12.09
CA GLY A 321 -6.10 -16.61 11.41
C GLY A 321 -4.75 -16.71 12.12
N GLY A 322 -4.75 -16.76 13.46
CA GLY A 322 -3.56 -16.88 14.29
C GLY A 322 -2.81 -18.19 14.10
N VAL A 323 -3.51 -19.33 14.05
CA VAL A 323 -2.90 -20.66 13.84
C VAL A 323 -2.18 -20.72 12.50
N THR A 324 -2.77 -20.19 11.42
CA THR A 324 -2.10 -20.14 10.10
C THR A 324 -0.79 -19.38 10.17
N ARG A 325 -0.76 -18.21 10.83
CA ARG A 325 0.48 -17.42 10.99
C ARG A 325 1.54 -18.17 11.79
N VAL A 326 1.16 -18.79 12.91
CA VAL A 326 2.07 -19.60 13.74
C VAL A 326 2.68 -20.74 12.94
N LEU A 327 1.87 -21.51 12.21
CA LEU A 327 2.36 -22.64 11.42
C LEU A 327 3.31 -22.20 10.30
N VAL A 328 3.04 -21.08 9.63
CA VAL A 328 3.91 -20.53 8.58
C VAL A 328 5.25 -20.09 9.18
N LEU A 329 5.24 -19.29 10.24
CA LEU A 329 6.46 -18.79 10.87
C LEU A 329 7.31 -19.91 11.47
N LEU A 330 6.66 -20.91 12.09
CA LEU A 330 7.35 -22.07 12.63
C LEU A 330 7.97 -22.92 11.51
N SER A 331 7.22 -23.16 10.43
CA SER A 331 7.73 -23.92 9.27
C SER A 331 8.92 -23.20 8.63
N LEU A 332 8.84 -21.88 8.44
CA LEU A 332 9.95 -21.07 7.93
C LEU A 332 11.16 -21.13 8.85
N THR A 333 10.97 -21.02 10.16
CA THR A 333 12.07 -21.11 11.14
C THR A 333 12.74 -22.48 11.08
N VAL A 334 11.99 -23.57 11.11
CA VAL A 334 12.54 -24.94 11.09
C VAL A 334 13.22 -25.24 9.74
N SER A 335 12.56 -24.95 8.62
CA SER A 335 13.09 -25.24 7.28
C SER A 335 14.32 -24.40 6.94
N SER A 336 14.32 -23.10 7.26
CA SER A 336 15.49 -22.24 7.05
C SER A 336 16.65 -22.63 7.96
N THR A 337 16.37 -23.06 9.20
CA THR A 337 17.42 -23.55 10.10
C THR A 337 18.03 -24.84 9.58
N LEU A 338 17.19 -25.80 9.15
CA LEU A 338 17.65 -27.04 8.56
C LEU A 338 18.51 -26.77 7.32
N ALA A 339 18.06 -25.90 6.42
CA ALA A 339 18.81 -25.50 5.25
C ALA A 339 20.14 -24.82 5.63
N THR A 340 20.17 -23.96 6.64
CA THR A 340 21.40 -23.34 7.16
C THR A 340 22.37 -24.37 7.72
N CYS A 341 21.89 -25.34 8.49
CA CYS A 341 22.74 -26.40 9.05
C CYS A 341 23.36 -27.29 7.96
N LEU A 342 22.67 -27.49 6.84
CA LEU A 342 23.15 -28.29 5.71
C LEU A 342 24.09 -27.49 4.80
N VAL A 343 23.71 -26.26 4.46
CA VAL A 343 24.47 -25.37 3.57
C VAL A 343 25.56 -24.66 4.39
N ASN A 344 26.80 -25.15 4.29
CA ASN A 344 27.97 -24.76 5.09
C ASN A 344 28.08 -25.42 6.48
N HIS A 345 27.64 -26.67 6.58
CA HIS A 345 27.79 -27.49 7.79
C HIS A 345 29.18 -27.35 8.45
N ASP A 346 30.26 -27.50 7.68
CA ASP A 346 31.62 -27.47 8.21
C ASP A 346 32.02 -26.09 8.76
N SER A 347 31.54 -25.01 8.13
CA SER A 347 31.74 -23.64 8.64
C SER A 347 31.03 -23.44 9.98
N HIS A 348 29.80 -23.93 10.09
CA HIS A 348 28.99 -23.83 11.32
C HIS A 348 29.51 -24.73 12.44
N TRP A 349 30.10 -25.87 12.08
CA TRP A 349 30.82 -26.74 13.01
C TRP A 349 32.06 -26.03 13.55
N ALA A 350 32.89 -25.46 12.67
CA ALA A 350 34.14 -24.80 13.03
C ALA A 350 33.95 -23.58 13.93
N ASN A 351 32.96 -22.72 13.67
CA ASN A 351 32.67 -21.54 14.51
C ASN A 351 31.74 -21.85 15.72
N GLY A 352 31.32 -23.11 15.85
CA GLY A 352 30.46 -23.59 16.92
C GLY A 352 29.04 -23.02 16.89
N SER A 353 28.57 -22.45 15.77
CA SER A 353 27.20 -21.98 15.60
C SER A 353 26.20 -23.11 15.36
N LEU A 354 26.66 -24.27 14.86
CA LEU A 354 25.78 -25.40 14.51
C LEU A 354 24.91 -25.87 15.69
N ARG A 355 25.51 -26.04 16.88
CA ARG A 355 24.77 -26.43 18.10
C ARG A 355 23.68 -25.44 18.49
N TRP A 356 23.89 -24.15 18.22
CA TRP A 356 22.95 -23.10 18.56
C TRP A 356 21.79 -23.06 17.56
N TYR A 357 22.06 -23.23 16.26
CA TYR A 357 21.01 -23.44 15.27
C TYR A 357 20.16 -24.68 15.59
N THR A 358 20.80 -25.82 15.88
CA THR A 358 20.08 -27.06 16.22
C THR A 358 19.26 -26.92 17.49
N ALA A 359 19.81 -26.33 18.56
CA ALA A 359 19.07 -26.08 19.79
C ALA A 359 17.87 -25.14 19.56
N GLY A 360 18.07 -24.05 18.81
CA GLY A 360 17.02 -23.11 18.45
C GLY A 360 15.90 -23.77 17.65
N MET A 361 16.24 -24.64 16.69
CA MET A 361 15.26 -25.39 15.90
C MET A 361 14.43 -26.35 16.75
N VAL A 362 15.06 -27.09 17.67
CA VAL A 362 14.36 -28.03 18.57
C VAL A 362 13.43 -27.26 19.53
N LEU A 363 13.89 -26.14 20.08
CA LEU A 363 13.08 -25.27 20.94
C LEU A 363 11.90 -24.66 20.17
N ALA A 364 12.14 -24.16 18.95
CA ALA A 364 11.07 -23.65 18.09
C ALA A 364 10.03 -24.75 17.79
N ALA A 365 10.46 -25.95 17.39
CA ALA A 365 9.54 -27.08 17.16
C ALA A 365 8.76 -27.48 18.42
N SER A 366 9.38 -27.36 19.60
CA SER A 366 8.76 -27.66 20.90
C SER A 366 7.59 -26.74 21.24
N HIS A 367 7.40 -25.62 20.52
CA HIS A 367 6.18 -24.82 20.55
C HIS A 367 4.93 -25.70 20.41
N LEU A 368 4.95 -26.68 19.50
CA LEU A 368 3.82 -27.56 19.23
C LEU A 368 3.49 -28.51 20.40
N ALA A 369 4.43 -28.72 21.33
CA ALA A 369 4.18 -29.54 22.53
C ALA A 369 3.14 -28.91 23.48
N PHE A 370 2.85 -27.61 23.33
CA PHE A 370 1.82 -26.92 24.12
C PHE A 370 0.40 -27.08 23.55
N VAL A 371 0.23 -27.63 22.34
CA VAL A 371 -1.08 -27.80 21.70
C VAL A 371 -2.07 -28.56 22.57
N PRO A 372 -1.72 -29.70 23.22
CA PRO A 372 -2.66 -30.43 24.08
C PRO A 372 -3.17 -29.60 25.28
N ALA A 373 -2.36 -28.67 25.77
CA ALA A 373 -2.73 -27.80 26.90
C ALA A 373 -3.52 -26.55 26.46
N ILE A 374 -3.30 -26.09 25.22
CA ILE A 374 -3.92 -24.90 24.63
C ILE A 374 -5.29 -25.23 24.00
N ALA A 375 -5.39 -26.31 23.23
CA ALA A 375 -6.57 -26.61 22.41
C ALA A 375 -7.90 -26.69 23.21
N PRO A 376 -7.97 -27.32 24.40
CA PRO A 376 -9.20 -27.35 25.18
C PRO A 376 -9.64 -25.95 25.64
N LYS A 377 -8.68 -25.06 25.94
CA LYS A 377 -8.97 -23.69 26.39
C LYS A 377 -9.50 -22.83 25.25
N VAL A 378 -8.94 -23.04 24.06
CA VAL A 378 -9.42 -22.40 22.82
C VAL A 378 -10.87 -22.80 22.56
N GLN A 379 -11.16 -24.10 22.62
CA GLN A 379 -12.54 -24.60 22.45
C GLN A 379 -13.46 -24.02 23.51
N ALA A 380 -13.03 -23.96 24.78
CA ALA A 380 -13.83 -23.39 25.85
C ALA A 380 -14.21 -21.92 25.59
N VAL A 381 -13.28 -21.10 25.10
CA VAL A 381 -13.56 -19.70 24.72
C VAL A 381 -14.50 -19.63 23.50
N ILE A 382 -14.25 -20.40 22.44
CA ILE A 382 -15.02 -20.33 21.19
C ILE A 382 -16.45 -20.85 21.36
N GLU A 383 -16.62 -21.92 22.12
CA GLU A 383 -17.92 -22.58 22.34
C GLU A 383 -18.65 -22.01 23.57
N ASP A 384 -18.06 -21.03 24.26
CA ASP A 384 -18.54 -20.46 25.52
C ASP A 384 -18.96 -21.52 26.53
N THR A 385 -18.13 -22.55 26.74
CA THR A 385 -18.49 -23.70 27.59
C THR A 385 -18.67 -23.29 29.06
N SER A 386 -18.06 -22.19 29.48
CA SER A 386 -18.20 -21.58 30.80
C SER A 386 -19.46 -20.69 30.96
N LYS A 387 -20.28 -20.56 29.91
CA LYS A 387 -21.60 -19.89 29.89
C LYS A 387 -21.54 -18.44 30.37
N GLY A 388 -20.96 -17.57 29.55
CA GLY A 388 -20.83 -16.14 29.86
C GLY A 388 -19.68 -15.84 30.83
N GLN A 389 -18.71 -16.75 30.95
CA GLN A 389 -17.49 -16.59 31.74
C GLN A 389 -16.21 -16.83 30.92
N SER A 390 -16.30 -16.67 29.59
CA SER A 390 -15.22 -16.88 28.62
C SER A 390 -13.91 -16.13 28.93
N THR A 391 -13.96 -15.01 29.67
CA THR A 391 -12.76 -14.30 30.16
C THR A 391 -11.89 -15.15 31.11
N ASN A 392 -12.47 -16.08 31.88
CA ASN A 392 -11.73 -16.99 32.75
C ASN A 392 -10.99 -18.08 31.95
N ASP A 393 -11.62 -18.55 30.88
CA ASP A 393 -10.99 -19.48 29.94
C ASP A 393 -9.85 -18.79 29.18
N LEU A 394 -10.05 -17.51 28.82
CA LEU A 394 -9.01 -16.69 28.23
C LEU A 394 -7.83 -16.42 29.19
N ASP A 395 -8.07 -16.15 30.48
CA ASP A 395 -6.99 -16.02 31.48
C ASP A 395 -6.15 -17.31 31.56
N SER A 396 -6.84 -18.46 31.56
CA SER A 396 -6.20 -19.76 31.57
C SER A 396 -5.37 -20.00 30.30
N TRP A 397 -5.87 -19.56 29.14
CA TRP A 397 -5.14 -19.63 27.87
C TRP A 397 -3.93 -18.72 27.87
N LEU A 398 -4.08 -17.47 28.29
CA LEU A 398 -3.02 -16.46 28.37
C LEU A 398 -1.87 -16.92 29.27
N THR A 399 -2.18 -17.59 30.37
CA THR A 399 -1.17 -18.16 31.28
C THR A 399 -0.28 -19.16 30.54
N ILE A 400 -0.88 -20.15 29.86
CA ILE A 400 -0.12 -21.17 29.12
C ILE A 400 0.63 -20.55 27.94
N HIS A 401 -0.01 -19.62 27.24
CA HIS A 401 0.59 -18.89 26.11
C HIS A 401 1.81 -18.07 26.55
N ALA A 402 1.75 -17.37 27.69
CA ALA A 402 2.88 -16.65 28.26
C ALA A 402 4.01 -17.60 28.66
N TRP A 403 3.69 -18.73 29.30
CA TRP A 403 4.69 -19.75 29.64
C TRP A 403 5.39 -20.29 28.39
N ARG A 404 4.66 -20.65 27.34
CA ARG A 404 5.25 -21.07 26.05
C ARG A 404 6.14 -19.98 25.47
N GLY A 405 5.66 -18.74 25.44
CA GLY A 405 6.40 -17.58 24.94
C GLY A 405 7.72 -17.33 25.66
N LEU A 406 7.69 -17.33 26.99
CA LEU A 406 8.87 -17.04 27.83
C LEU A 406 9.84 -18.22 27.94
N THR A 407 9.39 -19.44 27.66
CA THR A 407 10.25 -20.64 27.72
C THR A 407 10.79 -20.99 26.35
N VAL A 408 9.99 -21.64 25.50
CA VAL A 408 10.49 -22.24 24.26
C VAL A 408 10.68 -21.21 23.15
N ASP A 409 9.79 -20.21 23.01
CA ASP A 409 9.88 -19.23 21.93
C ASP A 409 11.05 -18.25 22.18
N LEU A 410 11.17 -17.71 23.41
CA LEU A 410 12.27 -16.82 23.79
C LEU A 410 13.62 -17.55 23.81
N ALA A 411 13.69 -18.79 24.29
CA ALA A 411 14.92 -19.56 24.27
C ALA A 411 15.36 -19.91 22.85
N ALA A 412 14.42 -20.27 21.95
CA ALA A 412 14.72 -20.48 20.54
C ALA A 412 15.32 -19.23 19.90
N TRP A 413 14.68 -18.08 20.13
CA TRP A 413 15.16 -16.79 19.65
C TRP A 413 16.57 -16.46 20.15
N ALA A 414 16.83 -16.65 21.45
CA ALA A 414 18.14 -16.42 22.04
C ALA A 414 19.22 -17.34 21.42
N CYS A 415 18.90 -18.61 21.16
CA CYS A 415 19.79 -19.52 20.44
C CYS A 415 20.14 -18.99 19.04
N PHE A 416 19.15 -18.48 18.30
CA PHE A 416 19.40 -17.92 16.97
C PHE A 416 20.20 -16.62 17.00
N VAL A 417 20.01 -15.76 18.00
CA VAL A 417 20.87 -14.58 18.20
C VAL A 417 22.32 -15.01 18.36
N VAL A 418 22.60 -15.97 19.24
CA VAL A 418 23.96 -16.47 19.47
C VAL A 418 24.53 -17.12 18.20
N ALA A 419 23.72 -17.89 17.46
CA ALA A 419 24.13 -18.50 16.21
C ALA A 419 24.51 -17.46 15.16
N THR A 420 23.68 -16.42 14.96
CA THR A 420 23.93 -15.36 13.98
C THR A 420 25.15 -14.51 14.35
N VAL A 421 25.29 -14.10 15.62
CA VAL A 421 26.46 -13.32 16.08
C VAL A 421 27.77 -14.08 15.84
N ARG A 422 27.78 -15.40 16.10
CA ARG A 422 28.96 -16.23 15.83
C ARG A 422 29.34 -16.28 14.36
N ASN A 423 28.37 -16.21 13.45
CA ASN A 423 28.64 -16.18 12.02
C ASN A 423 29.15 -14.81 11.55
N ILE A 424 28.71 -13.72 12.18
CA ILE A 424 29.23 -12.37 11.90
C ILE A 424 30.69 -12.26 12.36
N GLN A 425 31.03 -12.81 13.52
CA GLN A 425 32.39 -12.75 14.08
C GLN A 425 33.40 -13.66 13.38
N SER A 426 32.94 -14.66 12.62
CA SER A 426 33.78 -15.59 11.87
C SER A 426 33.91 -15.25 10.38
N SER A 427 33.30 -14.14 9.92
CA SER A 427 33.30 -13.69 8.51
C SER A 427 34.46 -12.75 8.19
#